data_AF-A0A6A5XTX8-F1
#
_entry.id   AF-A0A6A5XTX8-F1
#
_cell.length_a   1.000
_cell.length_b   1.000
_cell.length_c   1.000
_cell.angle_alpha   90.00
_cell.angle_beta   90.00
_cell.angle_gamma   90.00
#
_symmetry.space_group_name_H-M   'P 1'
#
loop_
_entity.id
_entity.type
_entity.pdbx_description
1 polymer ?
#
loop_
_entity_poly.entity_id
_entity_poly.type
_entity_poly.pdbx_seq_one_letter_code
_entity_poly.pdbx_strand_id
1 'polypeptide(L)'
;MDTTEPFASQHGRHQLAQQMKVEPGDGLSSYVSQLTGNPFFSAGFGLAALAAAARIGQKGIQHGASLIRRRMLVDLEVTHHDDAYPMLLNWMTAFHRAQHTGAQLSKSPKNTASGGVLSSLIQRFNPRLHHLQVHTVLPKDGPSHAAHFSFVPGHGRQILRYGTSFILVDRQREKTLNIAKGEPFETISLTTLYSQREVFEQIFTEAHQLYQQMHEGKTVIYTSMGPQWHQFGEAKRKRPLESVVLERGVKERIVQDVQAFLEARTWYLDRGIPYRRGYLLYGPPGTGKSSFIQALAGHLDFDIAILNVSERGLTDDRLNHLLTKVPRRTIVLLEDIDVAFMNRKAPGSDGYSGATVTFSGLLNALDGVASAEERIIFLTTNHVERLDEALIRPGRVDMTVRLGEATEYQIDLLWDRFYAEVDSSGEAKKRFMARVKELGQSNSLSTAALQGLFLYNKDDADGAIKMLEGLTAGQDSQPGHVDIKGHVDV
;
A
#
# COMPACT_ATOMS: atom_id res chain seq x y z
N MET A 1 -100.69 22.37 13.83
CA MET A 1 -101.41 21.41 12.98
C MET A 1 -100.75 20.06 13.25
N ASP A 2 -101.10 19.45 14.38
CA ASP A 2 -102.19 18.46 14.52
C ASP A 2 -101.88 17.19 13.73
N THR A 3 -101.87 15.96 14.24
CA THR A 3 -102.18 15.30 15.52
C THR A 3 -101.57 13.89 15.37
N THR A 4 -100.92 13.23 16.33
CA THR A 4 -101.51 12.37 17.36
C THR A 4 -100.36 11.64 18.09
N GLU A 5 -100.37 11.69 19.41
CA GLU A 5 -99.63 10.87 20.39
C GLU A 5 -100.32 9.48 20.60
N PRO A 6 -99.97 8.58 21.57
CA PRO A 6 -98.73 8.31 22.36
C PRO A 6 -98.41 6.78 22.57
N PHE A 7 -97.42 6.50 23.44
CA PHE A 7 -97.21 5.33 24.31
C PHE A 7 -96.10 4.30 24.00
N ALA A 8 -94.92 4.59 24.58
CA ALA A 8 -94.03 3.75 25.39
C ALA A 8 -94.11 2.20 25.31
N SER A 9 -92.97 1.56 25.06
CA SER A 9 -92.36 0.69 26.07
C SER A 9 -90.86 0.48 25.83
N GLN A 10 -90.07 0.67 26.88
CA GLN A 10 -88.68 0.26 27.00
C GLN A 10 -88.61 -1.28 26.87
N HIS A 11 -88.25 -1.85 25.72
CA HIS A 11 -87.71 -3.23 25.61
C HIS A 11 -86.97 -3.47 24.27
N GLY A 12 -86.33 -2.43 23.71
CA GLY A 12 -85.73 -2.47 22.37
C GLY A 12 -84.20 -2.35 22.29
N ARG A 13 -83.46 -2.45 23.41
CA ARG A 13 -81.98 -2.33 23.42
C ARG A 13 -81.23 -3.57 23.93
N HIS A 14 -81.93 -4.64 24.29
CA HIS A 14 -81.31 -5.92 24.65
C HIS A 14 -81.47 -7.04 23.62
N GLN A 15 -82.18 -6.83 22.51
CA GLN A 15 -82.40 -7.87 21.49
C GLN A 15 -81.55 -7.75 20.21
N LEU A 16 -80.76 -6.68 20.04
CA LEU A 16 -79.76 -6.60 18.96
C LEU A 16 -78.33 -6.96 19.41
N ALA A 17 -78.14 -7.33 20.68
CA ALA A 17 -76.88 -7.82 21.23
C ALA A 17 -76.88 -9.35 21.49
N GLN A 18 -77.92 -10.07 21.04
CA GLN A 18 -78.03 -11.53 21.19
C GLN A 18 -77.97 -12.30 19.86
N GLN A 19 -77.65 -11.65 18.75
CA GLN A 19 -77.46 -12.28 17.44
C GLN A 19 -76.02 -12.21 16.90
N MET A 20 -75.05 -11.90 17.77
CA MET A 20 -73.62 -12.07 17.50
C MET A 20 -72.93 -12.64 18.73
N LYS A 21 -73.29 -13.87 19.09
CA LYS A 21 -72.44 -14.74 19.91
C LYS A 21 -71.67 -15.64 18.94
N VAL A 22 -70.68 -15.07 18.27
CA VAL A 22 -69.65 -15.85 17.59
C VAL A 22 -68.77 -16.40 18.71
N GLU A 23 -68.89 -17.69 19.00
CA GLU A 23 -67.90 -18.39 19.81
C GLU A 23 -66.53 -18.30 19.10
N PRO A 24 -65.48 -17.81 19.77
CA PRO A 24 -64.15 -17.84 19.21
C PRO A 24 -63.59 -19.24 19.39
N GLY A 25 -63.78 -20.07 18.38
CA GLY A 25 -63.05 -21.34 18.25
C GLY A 25 -63.95 -22.55 18.08
N ASP A 26 -64.52 -22.74 16.89
CA ASP A 26 -64.77 -24.07 16.36
C ASP A 26 -65.12 -24.10 14.84
N GLY A 27 -64.74 -23.08 14.09
CA GLY A 27 -64.89 -23.09 12.63
C GLY A 27 -63.92 -24.09 11.98
N LEU A 28 -62.62 -23.94 12.22
CA LEU A 28 -61.60 -24.81 11.63
C LEU A 28 -61.75 -26.28 12.08
N SER A 29 -62.09 -26.52 13.35
CA SER A 29 -62.28 -27.88 13.90
C SER A 29 -63.57 -28.54 13.37
N SER A 30 -64.67 -27.81 13.16
CA SER A 30 -65.91 -28.35 12.59
C SER A 30 -65.81 -28.59 11.08
N TYR A 31 -65.10 -27.74 10.33
CA TYR A 31 -64.80 -28.00 8.92
C TYR A 31 -63.79 -29.15 8.77
N VAL A 32 -62.80 -29.26 9.66
CA VAL A 32 -61.85 -30.39 9.68
C VAL A 32 -62.55 -31.69 10.10
N SER A 33 -63.51 -31.68 11.04
CA SER A 33 -64.26 -32.88 11.43
C SER A 33 -65.23 -33.35 10.34
N GLN A 34 -65.87 -32.43 9.61
CA GLN A 34 -66.70 -32.75 8.45
C GLN A 34 -65.90 -33.28 7.24
N LEU A 35 -64.65 -32.81 7.05
CA LEU A 35 -63.76 -33.30 5.99
C LEU A 35 -63.08 -34.63 6.34
N THR A 36 -62.75 -34.87 7.62
CA THR A 36 -62.12 -36.12 8.10
C THR A 36 -63.10 -37.28 8.22
N GLY A 37 -64.41 -37.02 8.33
CA GLY A 37 -65.46 -38.04 8.35
C GLY A 37 -65.80 -38.68 6.99
N ASN A 38 -65.24 -38.19 5.88
CA ASN A 38 -65.51 -38.71 4.54
C ASN A 38 -64.37 -39.65 4.06
N PRO A 39 -64.67 -40.93 3.75
CA PRO A 39 -63.67 -41.91 3.29
C PRO A 39 -62.88 -41.44 2.07
N PHE A 40 -63.50 -40.66 1.16
CA PHE A 40 -62.83 -40.14 -0.04
C PHE A 40 -61.82 -39.02 0.25
N PHE A 41 -61.97 -38.29 1.36
CA PHE A 41 -61.05 -37.21 1.78
C PHE A 41 -60.01 -37.65 2.82
N SER A 42 -60.23 -38.79 3.49
CA SER A 42 -59.27 -39.41 4.42
C SER A 42 -57.90 -39.70 3.79
N ALA A 43 -57.88 -40.12 2.51
CA ALA A 43 -56.66 -40.32 1.74
C ALA A 43 -55.89 -39.00 1.49
N GLY A 44 -56.61 -37.89 1.33
CA GLY A 44 -56.02 -36.56 1.16
C GLY A 44 -55.31 -36.05 2.42
N PHE A 45 -55.90 -36.27 3.60
CA PHE A 45 -55.25 -35.96 4.88
C PHE A 45 -54.06 -36.87 5.16
N GLY A 46 -54.14 -38.16 4.81
CA GLY A 46 -53.01 -39.08 4.90
C GLY A 46 -51.82 -38.65 4.02
N LEU A 47 -52.09 -38.26 2.76
CA LEU A 47 -51.08 -37.71 1.86
C LEU A 47 -50.52 -36.37 2.35
N ALA A 48 -51.37 -35.49 2.89
CA ALA A 48 -50.93 -34.22 3.47
C ALA A 48 -50.06 -34.42 4.72
N ALA A 49 -50.40 -35.37 5.59
CA ALA A 49 -49.60 -35.73 6.77
C ALA A 49 -48.26 -36.36 6.36
N LEU A 50 -48.26 -37.25 5.37
CA LEU A 50 -47.03 -37.81 4.80
C LEU A 50 -46.15 -36.74 4.14
N ALA A 51 -46.75 -35.81 3.40
CA ALA A 51 -46.03 -34.69 2.80
C ALA A 51 -45.43 -33.76 3.88
N ALA A 52 -46.18 -33.49 4.96
CA ALA A 52 -45.68 -32.72 6.09
C ALA A 52 -44.52 -33.43 6.79
N ALA A 53 -44.66 -34.74 7.06
CA ALA A 53 -43.61 -35.55 7.65
C ALA A 53 -42.35 -35.63 6.75
N ALA A 54 -42.52 -35.82 5.44
CA ALA A 54 -41.43 -35.83 4.48
C ALA A 54 -40.70 -34.47 4.44
N ARG A 55 -41.45 -33.35 4.50
CA ARG A 55 -40.86 -32.00 4.55
C ARG A 55 -40.12 -31.74 5.86
N ILE A 56 -40.64 -32.21 7.00
CA ILE A 56 -39.96 -32.13 8.29
C ILE A 56 -38.68 -32.96 8.26
N GLY A 57 -38.72 -34.19 7.74
CA GLY A 57 -37.56 -35.05 7.55
C GLY A 57 -36.50 -34.42 6.65
N GLN A 58 -36.91 -33.86 5.50
CA GLN A 58 -36.01 -33.16 4.59
C GLN A 58 -35.33 -31.96 5.27
N LYS A 59 -36.09 -31.14 6.01
CA LYS A 59 -35.53 -30.03 6.80
C LYS A 59 -34.57 -30.53 7.88
N GLY A 60 -34.90 -31.62 8.57
CA GLY A 60 -34.06 -32.24 9.59
C GLY A 60 -32.71 -32.70 9.01
N ILE A 61 -32.74 -33.37 7.85
CA ILE A 61 -31.53 -33.80 7.13
C ILE A 61 -30.69 -32.58 6.71
N GLN A 62 -31.31 -31.53 6.16
CA GLN A 62 -30.59 -30.31 5.77
C GLN A 62 -29.95 -29.61 6.97
N HIS A 63 -30.64 -29.52 8.10
CA HIS A 63 -30.09 -28.94 9.33
C HIS A 63 -28.96 -29.80 9.90
N GLY A 64 -29.14 -31.12 9.96
CA GLY A 64 -28.10 -32.06 10.41
C GLY A 64 -26.85 -31.98 9.53
N ALA A 65 -27.02 -31.99 8.21
CA ALA A 65 -25.92 -31.82 7.26
C ALA A 65 -25.21 -30.46 7.41
N SER A 66 -25.97 -29.38 7.63
CA SER A 66 -25.41 -28.05 7.88
C SER A 66 -24.61 -27.99 9.17
N LEU A 67 -25.08 -28.63 10.25
CA LEU A 67 -24.36 -28.70 11.53
C LEU A 67 -23.05 -29.48 11.40
N ILE A 68 -23.07 -30.63 10.73
CA ILE A 68 -21.86 -31.42 10.46
C ILE A 68 -20.87 -30.60 9.63
N ARG A 69 -21.35 -29.94 8.57
CA ARG A 69 -20.51 -29.07 7.73
C ARG A 69 -19.85 -27.97 8.55
N ARG A 70 -20.61 -27.27 9.39
CA ARG A 70 -20.09 -26.19 10.26
C ARG A 70 -19.09 -26.68 11.30
N ARG A 71 -19.21 -27.93 11.76
CA ARG A 71 -18.30 -28.52 12.75
C ARG A 71 -17.02 -29.08 12.13
N MET A 72 -17.10 -29.58 10.90
CA MET A 72 -15.98 -30.23 10.21
C MET A 72 -15.16 -29.27 9.34
N LEU A 73 -15.73 -28.14 8.92
CA LEU A 73 -15.05 -27.17 8.07
C LEU A 73 -14.63 -25.94 8.88
N VAL A 74 -13.56 -25.31 8.42
CA VAL A 74 -13.11 -24.00 8.85
C VAL A 74 -13.06 -23.09 7.62
N ASP A 75 -13.55 -21.86 7.79
CA ASP A 75 -13.55 -20.82 6.78
C ASP A 75 -12.61 -19.70 7.22
N LEU A 76 -11.73 -19.27 6.31
CA LEU A 76 -10.87 -18.10 6.48
C LEU A 76 -11.24 -17.06 5.42
N GLU A 77 -11.47 -15.83 5.84
CA GLU A 77 -11.86 -14.73 4.95
C GLU A 77 -10.75 -13.68 4.88
N VAL A 78 -10.35 -13.32 3.66
CA VAL A 78 -9.42 -12.22 3.37
C VAL A 78 -10.13 -11.19 2.52
N THR A 79 -10.29 -9.98 3.07
CA THR A 79 -10.92 -8.86 2.36
C THR A 79 -9.89 -8.10 1.54
N HIS A 80 -10.31 -7.39 0.49
CA HIS A 80 -9.44 -6.55 -0.34
C HIS A 80 -8.66 -5.48 0.44
N HIS A 81 -9.17 -5.07 1.62
CA HIS A 81 -8.53 -4.06 2.46
C HIS A 81 -7.40 -4.61 3.33
N ASP A 82 -7.24 -5.94 3.37
CA ASP A 82 -6.19 -6.59 4.13
C ASP A 82 -4.89 -6.67 3.29
N ASP A 83 -3.75 -6.38 3.94
CA ASP A 83 -2.42 -6.45 3.30
C ASP A 83 -2.11 -7.85 2.74
N ALA A 84 -2.73 -8.90 3.31
CA ALA A 84 -2.56 -10.28 2.87
C ALA A 84 -3.27 -10.59 1.54
N TYR A 85 -4.24 -9.77 1.09
CA TYR A 85 -4.98 -9.99 -0.15
C TYR A 85 -4.08 -10.07 -1.40
N PRO A 86 -3.24 -9.04 -1.71
CA PRO A 86 -2.35 -9.10 -2.87
C PRO A 86 -1.32 -10.23 -2.76
N MET A 87 -0.87 -10.55 -1.54
CA MET A 87 0.09 -11.63 -1.29
C MET A 87 -0.51 -12.99 -1.64
N LEU A 88 -1.73 -13.25 -1.15
CA LEU A 88 -2.47 -14.49 -1.40
C LEU A 88 -2.77 -14.64 -2.89
N LEU A 89 -3.21 -13.58 -3.56
CA LEU A 89 -3.51 -13.62 -4.99
C LEU A 89 -2.26 -13.98 -5.83
N ASN A 90 -1.12 -13.34 -5.54
CA ASN A 90 0.15 -13.64 -6.21
C ASN A 90 0.60 -15.08 -5.96
N TRP A 91 0.47 -15.56 -4.71
CA TRP A 91 0.76 -16.95 -4.36
C TRP A 91 -0.14 -17.91 -5.13
N MET A 92 -1.45 -17.68 -5.18
CA MET A 92 -2.37 -18.54 -5.94
C MET A 92 -2.01 -18.58 -7.42
N THR A 93 -1.68 -17.43 -8.02
CA THR A 93 -1.23 -17.37 -9.41
C THR A 93 0.05 -18.18 -9.64
N ALA A 94 1.05 -18.04 -8.76
CA ALA A 94 2.27 -18.83 -8.85
C ALA A 94 1.99 -20.32 -8.64
N PHE A 95 1.25 -20.67 -7.60
CA PHE A 95 0.85 -22.03 -7.23
C PHE A 95 0.18 -22.75 -8.40
N HIS A 96 -0.78 -22.11 -9.05
CA HIS A 96 -1.50 -22.66 -10.20
C HIS A 96 -0.58 -22.83 -11.41
N ARG A 97 0.28 -21.84 -11.70
CA ARG A 97 1.27 -21.93 -12.79
C ARG A 97 2.25 -23.10 -12.59
N ALA A 98 2.66 -23.35 -11.35
CA ALA A 98 3.54 -24.46 -10.99
C ALA A 98 2.84 -25.82 -11.17
N GLN A 99 1.57 -25.93 -10.74
CA GLN A 99 0.78 -27.14 -10.97
C GLN A 99 0.59 -27.47 -12.46
N HIS A 100 0.44 -26.47 -13.33
CA HIS A 100 0.32 -26.67 -14.77
C HIS A 100 1.63 -27.06 -15.45
N THR A 101 2.75 -26.54 -14.97
CA THR A 101 4.09 -26.79 -15.54
C THR A 101 4.76 -28.05 -14.99
N GLY A 102 4.16 -28.71 -13.99
CA GLY A 102 4.75 -29.84 -13.28
C GLY A 102 5.89 -29.46 -12.33
N ALA A 103 6.18 -28.16 -12.20
CA ALA A 103 7.15 -27.63 -11.24
C ALA A 103 6.51 -27.60 -9.84
N GLN A 104 7.22 -28.10 -8.82
CA GLN A 104 6.78 -27.95 -7.43
C GLN A 104 7.36 -26.64 -6.86
N LEU A 105 6.49 -25.70 -6.48
CA LEU A 105 6.90 -24.46 -5.80
C LEU A 105 7.33 -24.68 -4.34
N SER A 106 6.89 -25.78 -3.72
CA SER A 106 7.23 -26.11 -2.34
C SER A 106 8.02 -27.42 -2.25
N LYS A 107 8.95 -27.46 -1.29
CA LYS A 107 9.44 -28.73 -0.72
C LYS A 107 8.29 -29.33 0.08
N SER A 108 7.31 -29.91 -0.61
CA SER A 108 6.26 -30.67 0.04
C SER A 108 6.93 -31.73 0.92
N PRO A 109 6.50 -31.93 2.18
CA PRO A 109 7.06 -32.99 3.02
C PRO A 109 7.03 -34.28 2.23
N LYS A 110 8.19 -34.95 2.10
CA LYS A 110 8.32 -36.21 1.37
C LYS A 110 7.21 -37.14 1.86
N ASN A 111 6.23 -37.40 1.00
CA ASN A 111 5.25 -38.44 1.23
C ASN A 111 6.00 -39.77 1.36
N THR A 112 6.20 -40.23 2.59
CA THR A 112 6.61 -41.60 2.90
C THR A 112 5.41 -42.56 2.92
N ALA A 113 4.27 -42.16 2.33
CA ALA A 113 3.10 -43.01 2.21
C ALA A 113 3.21 -43.92 0.98
N SER A 114 3.34 -45.21 1.26
CA SER A 114 3.36 -46.33 0.32
C SER A 114 2.29 -46.21 -0.79
N GLY A 115 2.70 -46.45 -2.03
CA GLY A 115 1.83 -46.45 -3.20
C GLY A 115 0.65 -47.41 -3.05
N GLY A 116 -0.56 -46.86 -3.10
CA GLY A 116 -1.82 -47.60 -3.12
C GLY A 116 -2.77 -47.00 -4.15
N VAL A 117 -3.74 -47.80 -4.62
CA VAL A 117 -4.71 -47.43 -5.68
C VAL A 117 -5.49 -46.14 -5.38
N LEU A 118 -5.65 -45.79 -4.09
CA LEU A 118 -6.26 -44.52 -3.67
C LEU A 118 -5.39 -43.31 -4.06
N SER A 119 -4.06 -43.39 -4.01
CA SER A 119 -3.20 -42.26 -4.37
C SER A 119 -3.24 -41.98 -5.88
N SER A 120 -3.39 -43.01 -6.71
CA SER A 120 -3.52 -42.86 -8.17
C SER A 120 -4.91 -42.33 -8.57
N LEU A 121 -5.98 -42.69 -7.85
CA LEU A 121 -7.31 -42.09 -8.02
C LEU A 121 -7.35 -40.63 -7.56
N ILE A 122 -6.71 -40.31 -6.43
CA ILE A 122 -6.62 -38.93 -5.90
C ILE A 122 -5.76 -38.04 -6.81
N GLN A 123 -4.74 -38.57 -7.49
CA GLN A 123 -3.98 -37.83 -8.52
C GLN A 123 -4.80 -37.55 -9.80
N ARG A 124 -5.76 -38.42 -10.16
CA ARG A 124 -6.68 -38.18 -11.29
C ARG A 124 -7.69 -37.06 -11.02
N PHE A 125 -7.98 -36.78 -9.74
CA PHE A 125 -8.84 -35.68 -9.28
C PHE A 125 -8.06 -34.40 -8.95
N ASN A 126 -6.99 -34.09 -9.69
CA ASN A 126 -6.41 -32.76 -9.58
C ASN A 126 -7.40 -31.74 -10.16
N PRO A 127 -7.95 -30.83 -9.33
CA PRO A 127 -8.93 -29.86 -9.78
C PRO A 127 -8.27 -28.95 -10.83
N ARG A 128 -8.86 -28.87 -12.01
CA ARG A 128 -8.43 -27.95 -13.07
C ARG A 128 -9.05 -26.59 -12.82
N LEU A 129 -8.35 -25.51 -13.19
CA LEU A 129 -8.98 -24.19 -13.21
C LEU A 129 -10.07 -24.17 -14.26
N HIS A 130 -11.30 -23.90 -13.81
CA HIS A 130 -12.44 -23.70 -14.69
C HIS A 130 -12.76 -22.22 -14.90
N HIS A 131 -12.20 -21.32 -14.07
CA HIS A 131 -12.44 -19.88 -14.18
C HIS A 131 -11.13 -19.09 -14.06
N LEU A 132 -10.65 -18.59 -15.19
CA LEU A 132 -9.41 -17.82 -15.31
C LEU A 132 -9.76 -16.36 -15.61
N GLN A 133 -9.11 -15.44 -14.90
CA GLN A 133 -9.07 -14.04 -15.25
C GLN A 133 -7.70 -13.73 -15.86
N VAL A 134 -7.68 -12.85 -16.86
CA VAL A 134 -6.43 -12.39 -17.46
C VAL A 134 -5.97 -11.15 -16.71
N HIS A 135 -4.75 -11.21 -16.19
CA HIS A 135 -3.99 -10.06 -15.76
C HIS A 135 -2.91 -9.77 -16.81
N THR A 136 -3.07 -8.66 -17.52
CA THR A 136 -2.17 -8.25 -18.60
C THR A 136 -1.10 -7.33 -18.04
N VAL A 137 0.16 -7.75 -18.14
CA VAL A 137 1.32 -6.89 -17.86
C VAL A 137 1.92 -6.48 -19.19
N LEU A 138 1.91 -5.18 -19.46
CA LEU A 138 2.60 -4.59 -20.61
C LEU A 138 4.03 -4.24 -20.16
N PRO A 139 5.07 -4.98 -20.59
CA PRO A 139 6.45 -4.66 -20.25
C PRO A 139 6.79 -3.31 -20.87
N LYS A 140 7.18 -2.35 -20.03
CA LYS A 140 7.49 -0.98 -20.47
C LYS A 140 8.76 -0.90 -21.35
N ASP A 141 9.68 -1.85 -21.17
CA ASP A 141 10.97 -1.90 -21.88
C ASP A 141 10.96 -2.89 -23.07
N GLY A 142 9.79 -3.44 -23.41
CA GLY A 142 9.62 -4.31 -24.58
C GLY A 142 9.20 -3.53 -25.83
N PRO A 143 9.20 -4.16 -27.02
CA PRO A 143 8.55 -3.58 -28.19
C PRO A 143 7.09 -3.25 -27.84
N SER A 144 6.54 -2.16 -28.37
CA SER A 144 5.27 -1.50 -27.99
C SER A 144 4.02 -2.39 -27.90
N HIS A 145 4.10 -3.64 -28.33
CA HIS A 145 3.04 -4.65 -28.35
C HIS A 145 3.38 -5.94 -27.58
N ALA A 146 4.51 -6.01 -26.88
CA ALA A 146 4.76 -7.11 -25.98
C ALA A 146 3.72 -7.06 -24.85
N ALA A 147 2.89 -8.09 -24.76
CA ALA A 147 1.94 -8.25 -23.67
C ALA A 147 2.24 -9.58 -23.00
N HIS A 148 2.58 -9.54 -21.71
CA HIS A 148 2.68 -10.74 -20.91
C HIS A 148 1.34 -10.98 -20.22
N PHE A 149 0.64 -12.03 -20.65
CA PHE A 149 -0.60 -12.45 -20.02
C PHE A 149 -0.30 -13.41 -18.87
N SER A 150 -0.67 -13.01 -17.66
CA SER A 150 -0.72 -13.89 -16.49
C SER A 150 -2.16 -14.28 -16.23
N PHE A 151 -2.43 -15.59 -16.11
CA PHE A 151 -3.74 -16.07 -15.71
C PHE A 151 -3.83 -16.08 -14.20
N VAL A 152 -4.73 -15.27 -13.65
CA VAL A 152 -5.06 -15.27 -12.23
C VAL A 152 -6.36 -16.03 -12.00
N PRO A 153 -6.57 -16.64 -10.83
CA PRO A 153 -7.85 -17.24 -10.50
C PRO A 153 -8.97 -16.18 -10.55
N GLY A 154 -9.96 -16.42 -11.41
CA GLY A 154 -11.07 -15.47 -11.54
C GLY A 154 -12.06 -15.55 -10.36
N HIS A 155 -13.18 -14.82 -10.47
CA HIS A 155 -14.22 -14.85 -9.45
C HIS A 155 -15.00 -16.18 -9.42
N GLY A 156 -15.48 -16.57 -8.24
CA GLY A 156 -16.27 -17.77 -8.01
C GLY A 156 -15.50 -18.86 -7.27
N ARG A 157 -16.07 -20.06 -7.30
CA ARG A 157 -15.61 -21.20 -6.50
C ARG A 157 -14.68 -22.11 -7.28
N GLN A 158 -13.55 -22.43 -6.67
CA GLN A 158 -12.57 -23.37 -7.18
C GLN A 158 -12.03 -24.23 -6.05
N ILE A 159 -11.59 -25.44 -6.36
CA ILE A 159 -10.93 -26.31 -5.39
C ILE A 159 -9.44 -26.29 -5.74
N LEU A 160 -8.59 -26.08 -4.73
CA LEU A 160 -7.16 -26.27 -4.84
C LEU A 160 -6.74 -27.41 -3.92
N ARG A 161 -5.69 -28.11 -4.33
CA ARG A 161 -5.07 -29.17 -3.53
C ARG A 161 -3.70 -28.72 -3.09
N TYR A 162 -3.50 -28.53 -1.79
CA TYR A 162 -2.23 -28.21 -1.17
C TYR A 162 -1.74 -29.42 -0.37
N GLY A 163 -0.73 -30.13 -0.90
CA GLY A 163 -0.28 -31.42 -0.34
C GLY A 163 -1.40 -32.47 -0.31
N THR A 164 -1.81 -32.85 0.89
CA THR A 164 -2.93 -33.79 1.14
C THR A 164 -4.26 -33.07 1.41
N SER A 165 -4.26 -31.75 1.51
CA SER A 165 -5.41 -30.96 1.92
C SER A 165 -6.14 -30.39 0.71
N PHE A 166 -7.47 -30.53 0.71
CA PHE A 166 -8.34 -29.86 -0.26
C PHE A 166 -8.86 -28.58 0.34
N ILE A 167 -8.71 -27.49 -0.40
CA ILE A 167 -9.14 -26.16 0.00
C ILE A 167 -10.11 -25.66 -1.07
N LEU A 168 -11.33 -25.33 -0.66
CA LEU A 168 -12.27 -24.61 -1.50
C LEU A 168 -11.94 -23.12 -1.39
N VAL A 169 -11.69 -22.48 -2.53
CA VAL A 169 -11.51 -21.04 -2.60
C VAL A 169 -12.73 -20.43 -3.29
N ASP A 170 -13.37 -19.47 -2.63
CA ASP A 170 -14.47 -18.68 -3.19
C ASP A 170 -14.04 -17.22 -3.25
N ARG A 171 -13.84 -16.69 -4.47
CA ARG A 171 -13.54 -15.26 -4.68
C ARG A 171 -14.80 -14.53 -5.08
N GLN A 172 -15.34 -13.71 -4.19
CA GLN A 172 -16.57 -12.96 -4.44
C GLN A 172 -16.25 -11.49 -4.68
N ARG A 173 -17.02 -10.88 -5.58
CA ARG A 173 -17.02 -9.44 -5.83
C ARG A 173 -18.41 -8.92 -5.50
N GLU A 174 -18.50 -8.04 -4.52
CA GLU A 174 -19.75 -7.42 -4.13
C GLU A 174 -20.20 -6.43 -5.22
N LYS A 175 -21.50 -6.42 -5.50
CA LYS A 175 -22.08 -5.58 -6.56
C LYS A 175 -22.27 -4.12 -6.12
N THR A 176 -22.26 -3.88 -4.82
CA THR A 176 -22.39 -2.56 -4.19
C THR A 176 -21.05 -1.84 -4.24
N LEU A 177 -20.94 -0.84 -5.10
CA LEU A 177 -19.80 0.08 -5.14
C LEU A 177 -19.78 0.89 -3.84
N ASN A 178 -18.64 0.89 -3.16
CA ASN A 178 -18.42 1.85 -2.09
C ASN A 178 -18.21 3.23 -2.73
N ILE A 179 -19.20 4.10 -2.61
CA ILE A 179 -19.27 5.43 -3.27
C ILE A 179 -18.04 6.29 -2.93
N ALA A 180 -17.37 6.03 -1.82
CA ALA A 180 -16.21 6.78 -1.36
C ALA A 180 -14.87 6.42 -2.04
N LYS A 181 -14.71 5.21 -2.59
CA LYS A 181 -13.41 4.73 -3.14
C LYS A 181 -13.47 4.28 -4.60
N GLY A 182 -14.67 4.08 -5.17
CA GLY A 182 -14.83 3.67 -6.57
C GLY A 182 -14.37 2.24 -6.89
N GLU A 183 -13.81 1.52 -5.92
CA GLU A 183 -13.39 0.13 -6.07
C GLU A 183 -14.48 -0.84 -5.59
N PRO A 184 -14.67 -1.97 -6.30
CA PRO A 184 -15.59 -3.02 -5.87
C PRO A 184 -15.05 -3.71 -4.61
N PHE A 185 -15.91 -4.04 -3.66
CA PHE A 185 -15.50 -4.85 -2.50
C PHE A 185 -15.24 -6.29 -2.98
N GLU A 186 -14.00 -6.76 -2.84
CA GLU A 186 -13.60 -8.13 -3.16
C GLU A 186 -13.22 -8.90 -1.90
N THR A 187 -13.53 -10.20 -1.89
CA THR A 187 -13.27 -11.07 -0.76
C THR A 187 -12.86 -12.45 -1.26
N ILE A 188 -11.84 -13.03 -0.64
CA ILE A 188 -11.40 -14.41 -0.88
C ILE A 188 -11.70 -15.22 0.38
N SER A 189 -12.55 -16.25 0.26
CA SER A 189 -12.81 -17.22 1.32
C SER A 189 -12.08 -18.53 1.03
N LEU A 190 -11.30 -19.04 1.99
CA LEU A 190 -10.64 -20.34 1.94
C LEU A 190 -11.31 -21.28 2.94
N THR A 191 -11.85 -22.40 2.47
CA THR A 191 -12.52 -23.40 3.31
C THR A 191 -11.75 -24.73 3.26
N THR A 192 -11.42 -25.29 4.42
CA THR A 192 -10.82 -26.64 4.52
C THR A 192 -11.37 -27.42 5.72
N LEU A 193 -10.91 -28.66 5.90
CA LEU A 193 -11.26 -29.44 7.09
C LEU A 193 -10.62 -28.83 8.34
N TYR A 194 -11.37 -28.74 9.44
CA TYR A 194 -10.88 -28.18 10.71
C TYR A 194 -9.61 -28.88 11.24
N SER A 195 -9.47 -30.18 10.95
CA SER A 195 -8.28 -30.97 11.29
C SER A 195 -7.01 -30.58 10.51
N GLN A 196 -7.15 -29.85 9.40
CA GLN A 196 -6.07 -29.42 8.51
C GLN A 196 -5.88 -27.89 8.49
N ARG A 197 -6.45 -27.17 9.46
CA ARG A 197 -6.45 -25.69 9.53
C ARG A 197 -5.04 -25.07 9.51
N GLU A 198 -4.03 -25.79 9.97
CA GLU A 198 -2.62 -25.35 9.97
C GLU A 198 -2.07 -25.07 8.57
N VAL A 199 -2.71 -25.62 7.53
CA VAL A 199 -2.34 -25.33 6.13
C VAL A 199 -2.49 -23.84 5.80
N PHE A 200 -3.42 -23.13 6.43
CA PHE A 200 -3.55 -21.69 6.18
C PHE A 200 -2.27 -20.94 6.56
N GLU A 201 -1.69 -21.20 7.73
CA GLU A 201 -0.45 -20.55 8.17
C GLU A 201 0.71 -20.83 7.20
N GLN A 202 0.80 -22.06 6.68
CA GLN A 202 1.80 -22.43 5.67
C GLN A 202 1.61 -21.66 4.37
N ILE A 203 0.37 -21.55 3.88
CA ILE A 203 0.04 -20.78 2.67
C ILE A 203 0.40 -19.31 2.85
N PHE A 204 0.02 -18.66 3.95
CA PHE A 204 0.37 -17.25 4.17
C PHE A 204 1.86 -17.04 4.36
N THR A 205 2.57 -17.98 4.98
CA THR A 205 4.03 -17.94 5.09
C THR A 205 4.69 -18.01 3.72
N GLU A 206 4.27 -18.95 2.85
CA GLU A 206 4.75 -19.03 1.47
C GLU A 206 4.38 -17.79 0.65
N ALA A 207 3.14 -17.30 0.79
CA ALA A 207 2.68 -16.11 0.10
C ALA A 207 3.49 -14.88 0.50
N HIS A 208 3.82 -14.77 1.80
CA HIS A 208 4.68 -13.71 2.29
C HIS A 208 6.10 -13.80 1.77
N GLN A 209 6.70 -14.99 1.77
CA GLN A 209 8.04 -15.21 1.21
C GLN A 209 8.10 -14.88 -0.28
N LEU A 210 7.11 -15.34 -1.06
CA LEU A 210 7.02 -15.02 -2.49
C LEU A 210 6.88 -13.51 -2.71
N TYR A 211 6.01 -12.87 -1.92
CA TYR A 211 5.82 -11.43 -2.00
C TYR A 211 7.09 -10.65 -1.66
N GLN A 212 7.81 -11.06 -0.60
CA GLN A 212 9.11 -10.49 -0.24
C GLN A 212 10.13 -10.64 -1.37
N GLN A 213 10.26 -11.83 -1.98
CA GLN A 213 11.18 -12.06 -3.09
C GLN A 213 10.85 -11.19 -4.32
N MET A 214 9.56 -10.96 -4.60
CA MET A 214 9.14 -10.10 -5.71
C MET A 214 9.46 -8.61 -5.48
N HIS A 215 9.51 -8.19 -4.22
CA HIS A 215 9.80 -6.81 -3.79
C HIS A 215 11.27 -6.62 -3.34
N GLU A 216 12.02 -7.71 -3.21
CA GLU A 216 13.44 -7.67 -2.89
C GLU A 216 14.17 -6.86 -3.96
N GLY A 217 15.10 -6.02 -3.51
CA GLY A 217 15.84 -5.16 -4.43
C GLY A 217 15.03 -3.99 -5.02
N LYS A 218 13.79 -3.75 -4.58
CA LYS A 218 12.95 -2.63 -5.04
C LYS A 218 12.59 -1.64 -3.94
N THR A 219 12.30 -0.42 -4.33
CA THR A 219 11.80 0.67 -3.49
C THR A 219 10.48 1.14 -4.07
N VAL A 220 9.41 1.09 -3.27
CA VAL A 220 8.10 1.62 -3.63
C VAL A 220 8.10 3.13 -3.40
N ILE A 221 7.53 3.87 -4.35
CA ILE A 221 7.32 5.31 -4.20
C ILE A 221 5.83 5.53 -4.00
N TYR A 222 5.47 6.25 -2.94
CA TYR A 222 4.11 6.68 -2.66
C TYR A 222 3.97 8.18 -2.95
N THR A 223 2.81 8.56 -3.47
CA THR A 223 2.41 9.96 -3.69
C THR A 223 1.04 10.22 -3.07
N SER A 224 0.75 11.47 -2.74
CA SER A 224 -0.56 11.90 -2.25
C SER A 224 -1.57 11.98 -3.40
N MET A 225 -2.66 11.22 -3.30
CA MET A 225 -3.85 11.44 -4.15
C MET A 225 -5.06 11.61 -3.24
N GLY A 226 -5.58 12.84 -3.18
CA GLY A 226 -6.56 13.20 -2.16
C GLY A 226 -6.01 12.96 -0.74
N PRO A 227 -6.80 12.40 0.20
CA PRO A 227 -6.37 12.19 1.58
C PRO A 227 -5.62 10.86 1.80
N GLN A 228 -5.19 10.15 0.75
CA GLN A 228 -4.57 8.83 0.88
C GLN A 228 -3.27 8.71 0.10
N TRP A 229 -2.34 7.91 0.64
CA TRP A 229 -1.13 7.51 -0.05
C TRP A 229 -1.45 6.45 -1.09
N HIS A 230 -1.00 6.69 -2.31
CA HIS A 230 -1.10 5.73 -3.39
C HIS A 230 0.28 5.42 -3.93
N GLN A 231 0.50 4.17 -4.29
CA GLN A 231 1.73 3.79 -4.96
C GLN A 231 1.81 4.51 -6.33
N PHE A 232 2.89 5.24 -6.54
CA PHE A 232 3.17 5.95 -7.77
C PHE A 232 4.02 5.08 -8.71
N GLY A 233 3.36 4.48 -9.70
CA GLY A 233 4.00 3.63 -10.68
C GLY A 233 4.49 2.30 -10.10
N GLU A 234 5.36 1.62 -10.85
CA GLU A 234 5.94 0.34 -10.39
C GLU A 234 7.11 0.58 -9.44
N ALA A 235 7.31 -0.37 -8.52
CA ALA A 235 8.44 -0.35 -7.60
C ALA A 235 9.76 -0.31 -8.37
N LYS A 236 10.60 0.70 -8.08
CA LYS A 236 11.85 0.94 -8.80
C LYS A 236 12.96 0.08 -8.23
N ARG A 237 13.95 -0.28 -9.05
CA ARG A 237 15.16 -0.95 -8.55
C ARG A 237 15.86 -0.04 -7.54
N LYS A 238 16.33 -0.61 -6.44
CA LYS A 238 17.11 0.10 -5.42
C LYS A 238 18.32 0.74 -6.07
N ARG A 239 18.47 2.05 -5.85
CA ARG A 239 19.66 2.79 -6.27
C ARG A 239 20.80 2.46 -5.29
N PRO A 240 21.94 1.91 -5.74
CA PRO A 240 23.05 1.65 -4.84
C PRO A 240 23.52 2.94 -4.17
N LEU A 241 23.83 2.89 -2.88
CA LEU A 241 24.29 4.06 -2.13
C LEU A 241 25.58 4.65 -2.72
N GLU A 242 26.44 3.82 -3.31
CA GLU A 242 27.65 4.26 -4.00
C GLU A 242 27.40 5.06 -5.28
N SER A 243 26.19 5.00 -5.84
CA SER A 243 25.83 5.78 -7.02
C SER A 243 25.59 7.25 -6.79
N VAL A 244 25.60 7.68 -5.53
CA VAL A 244 25.52 9.09 -5.17
C VAL A 244 26.83 9.47 -4.51
N VAL A 245 27.55 10.40 -5.16
CA VAL A 245 28.85 10.87 -4.72
C VAL A 245 28.66 12.16 -3.94
N LEU A 246 28.78 12.06 -2.62
CA LEU A 246 28.73 13.19 -1.70
C LEU A 246 30.14 13.51 -1.19
N GLU A 247 30.28 14.64 -0.50
CA GLU A 247 31.50 15.00 0.19
C GLU A 247 31.92 13.94 1.22
N ARG A 248 33.22 13.89 1.51
CA ARG A 248 33.84 12.88 2.37
C ARG A 248 33.19 12.86 3.76
N GLY A 249 32.73 11.71 4.21
CA GLY A 249 32.17 11.51 5.55
C GLY A 249 30.70 11.91 5.71
N VAL A 250 30.12 12.67 4.76
CA VAL A 250 28.72 13.11 4.85
C VAL A 250 27.77 11.92 4.72
N LYS A 251 28.02 11.04 3.75
CA LYS A 251 27.23 9.83 3.51
C LYS A 251 27.24 8.93 4.75
N GLU A 252 28.43 8.63 5.27
CA GLU A 252 28.63 7.71 6.39
C GLU A 252 27.96 8.24 7.65
N ARG A 253 28.08 9.54 7.91
CA ARG A 253 27.47 10.19 9.09
C ARG A 253 25.95 10.09 9.08
N ILE A 254 25.30 10.38 7.93
CA ILE A 254 23.83 10.29 7.85
C ILE A 254 23.37 8.84 7.99
N VAL A 255 24.05 7.89 7.34
CA VAL A 255 23.70 6.46 7.45
C VAL A 255 23.83 5.98 8.90
N GLN A 256 24.92 6.33 9.59
CA GLN A 256 25.14 5.97 10.98
C GLN A 256 24.07 6.58 11.90
N ASP A 257 23.69 7.84 11.69
CA ASP A 257 22.65 8.49 12.49
C ASP A 257 21.28 7.82 12.30
N VAL A 258 20.91 7.51 11.06
CA VAL A 258 19.65 6.82 10.77
C VAL A 258 19.64 5.41 11.38
N GLN A 259 20.73 4.65 11.26
CA GLN A 259 20.84 3.32 11.85
C GLN A 259 20.76 3.37 13.38
N ALA A 260 21.51 4.29 14.00
CA ALA A 260 21.46 4.49 15.45
C ALA A 260 20.05 4.88 15.92
N PHE A 261 19.36 5.74 15.18
CA PHE A 261 17.96 6.07 15.47
C PHE A 261 17.06 4.83 15.41
N LEU A 262 17.18 4.01 14.36
CA LEU A 262 16.39 2.79 14.18
C LEU A 262 16.59 1.76 15.31
N GLU A 263 17.82 1.67 15.84
CA GLU A 263 18.17 0.78 16.95
C GLU A 263 17.74 1.34 18.32
N ALA A 264 17.62 2.66 18.45
CA ALA A 264 17.32 3.34 19.71
C ALA A 264 15.82 3.39 20.07
N ARG A 265 14.94 2.66 19.37
CA ARG A 265 13.47 2.69 19.59
C ARG A 265 13.07 2.59 21.06
N THR A 266 13.60 1.62 21.79
CA THR A 266 13.29 1.43 23.23
C THR A 266 13.75 2.61 24.08
N TRP A 267 14.92 3.17 23.78
CA TRP A 267 15.47 4.32 24.51
C TRP A 267 14.56 5.55 24.45
N TYR A 268 13.94 5.80 23.28
CA TYR A 268 12.98 6.90 23.08
C TYR A 268 11.68 6.65 23.86
N LEU A 269 11.10 5.46 23.70
CA LEU A 269 9.83 5.08 24.33
C LEU A 269 9.92 5.08 25.86
N ASP A 270 11.00 4.53 26.43
CA ASP A 270 11.23 4.47 27.89
C ASP A 270 11.34 5.87 28.52
N ARG A 271 11.69 6.89 27.73
CA ARG A 271 11.83 8.28 28.16
C ARG A 271 10.63 9.15 27.83
N GLY A 272 9.60 8.58 27.18
CA GLY A 272 8.44 9.33 26.71
C GLY A 272 8.78 10.39 25.67
N ILE A 273 9.90 10.23 24.94
CA ILE A 273 10.29 11.13 23.87
C ILE A 273 9.66 10.59 22.57
N PRO A 274 8.92 11.42 21.80
CA PRO A 274 8.36 10.97 20.53
C PRO A 274 9.42 10.35 19.62
N TYR A 275 9.19 9.11 19.19
CA TYR A 275 10.12 8.36 18.36
C TYR A 275 10.08 8.83 16.90
N ARG A 276 10.70 9.99 16.64
CA ARG A 276 10.77 10.64 15.33
C ARG A 276 12.14 11.24 15.09
N ARG A 277 12.54 11.33 13.82
CA ARG A 277 13.81 11.94 13.40
C ARG A 277 13.63 12.76 12.14
N GLY A 278 14.02 14.03 12.19
CA GLY A 278 13.96 14.95 11.06
C GLY A 278 15.35 15.28 10.50
N TYR A 279 15.48 15.28 9.17
CA TYR A 279 16.70 15.62 8.46
C TYR A 279 16.43 16.76 7.47
N LEU A 280 17.31 17.76 7.43
CA LEU A 280 17.27 18.83 6.44
C LEU A 280 18.48 18.75 5.52
N LEU A 281 18.26 18.47 4.24
CA LEU A 281 19.30 18.56 3.20
C LEU A 281 19.11 19.84 2.41
N TYR A 282 20.11 20.71 2.39
CA TYR A 282 20.03 21.99 1.68
C TYR A 282 21.25 22.27 0.82
N GLY A 283 21.10 23.13 -0.18
CA GLY A 283 22.18 23.55 -1.08
C GLY A 283 21.69 23.74 -2.50
N PRO A 284 22.57 24.11 -3.44
CA PRO A 284 22.19 24.42 -4.82
C PRO A 284 21.40 23.28 -5.51
N PRO A 285 20.60 23.61 -6.56
CA PRO A 285 19.97 22.58 -7.38
C PRO A 285 21.03 21.69 -8.05
N GLY A 286 20.74 20.39 -8.19
CA GLY A 286 21.64 19.45 -8.88
C GLY A 286 22.81 18.90 -8.03
N THR A 287 22.82 19.09 -6.72
CA THR A 287 23.84 18.55 -5.80
C THR A 287 23.53 17.15 -5.25
N GLY A 288 22.44 16.53 -5.71
CA GLY A 288 22.12 15.13 -5.38
C GLY A 288 21.24 14.90 -4.15
N LYS A 289 20.62 15.94 -3.56
CA LYS A 289 19.69 15.84 -2.40
C LYS A 289 18.66 14.70 -2.52
N SER A 290 17.74 14.78 -3.49
CA SER A 290 16.71 13.74 -3.68
C SER A 290 17.29 12.39 -4.14
N SER A 291 18.40 12.42 -4.90
CA SER A 291 19.10 11.21 -5.33
C SER A 291 19.69 10.42 -4.16
N PHE A 292 20.26 11.13 -3.18
CA PHE A 292 20.81 10.53 -1.96
C PHE A 292 19.71 9.88 -1.12
N ILE A 293 18.60 10.58 -0.90
CA ILE A 293 17.46 10.05 -0.12
C ILE A 293 16.90 8.78 -0.77
N GLN A 294 16.80 8.74 -2.10
CA GLN A 294 16.39 7.54 -2.82
C GLN A 294 17.37 6.37 -2.62
N ALA A 295 18.67 6.63 -2.65
CA ALA A 295 19.68 5.60 -2.44
C ALA A 295 19.74 5.13 -0.97
N LEU A 296 19.54 6.04 -0.02
CA LEU A 296 19.45 5.76 1.40
C LEU A 296 18.24 4.89 1.74
N ALA A 297 17.06 5.22 1.21
CA ALA A 297 15.85 4.42 1.36
C ALA A 297 16.06 3.00 0.82
N GLY A 298 16.68 2.87 -0.35
CA GLY A 298 17.04 1.57 -0.92
C GLY A 298 18.03 0.79 -0.05
N HIS A 299 19.04 1.45 0.54
CA HIS A 299 20.02 0.81 1.41
C HIS A 299 19.42 0.27 2.72
N LEU A 300 18.38 0.94 3.25
CA LEU A 300 17.74 0.59 4.52
C LEU A 300 16.50 -0.31 4.36
N ASP A 301 16.13 -0.67 3.13
CA ASP A 301 14.87 -1.36 2.81
C ASP A 301 13.65 -0.57 3.29
N PHE A 302 13.65 0.73 2.99
CA PHE A 302 12.52 1.64 3.19
C PHE A 302 11.90 2.04 1.85
N ASP A 303 10.59 2.26 1.88
CA ASP A 303 9.87 2.93 0.81
C ASP A 303 9.96 4.45 0.96
N ILE A 304 9.50 5.19 -0.05
CA ILE A 304 9.55 6.66 -0.04
C ILE A 304 8.16 7.22 -0.25
N ALA A 305 7.70 8.06 0.67
CA ALA A 305 6.48 8.85 0.53
C ALA A 305 6.85 10.28 0.16
N ILE A 306 6.65 10.64 -1.11
CA ILE A 306 6.98 11.98 -1.62
C ILE A 306 5.76 12.88 -1.46
N LEU A 307 5.96 14.03 -0.82
CA LEU A 307 4.95 15.07 -0.68
C LEU A 307 5.53 16.42 -1.08
N ASN A 308 4.92 17.04 -2.08
CA ASN A 308 5.24 18.42 -2.43
C ASN A 308 4.29 19.36 -1.67
N VAL A 309 4.84 20.16 -0.76
CA VAL A 309 4.06 21.10 0.07
C VAL A 309 3.42 22.21 -0.79
N SER A 310 3.91 22.43 -2.01
CA SER A 310 3.39 23.38 -2.98
C SER A 310 2.23 22.82 -3.84
N GLU A 311 1.79 21.58 -3.61
CA GLU A 311 0.65 20.98 -4.33
C GLU A 311 -0.63 21.83 -4.13
N ARG A 312 -1.29 22.22 -5.22
CA ARG A 312 -2.54 22.97 -5.16
C ARG A 312 -3.63 22.13 -4.49
N GLY A 313 -4.31 22.71 -3.49
CA GLY A 313 -5.37 22.02 -2.75
C GLY A 313 -4.87 21.10 -1.63
N LEU A 314 -3.58 21.18 -1.27
CA LEU A 314 -3.08 20.61 -0.03
C LEU A 314 -3.36 21.58 1.12
N THR A 315 -4.21 21.17 2.07
CA THR A 315 -4.57 21.94 3.28
C THR A 315 -3.82 21.45 4.50
N ASP A 316 -3.84 22.21 5.59
CA ASP A 316 -3.22 21.81 6.87
C ASP A 316 -3.78 20.49 7.42
N ASP A 317 -5.10 20.33 7.37
CA ASP A 317 -5.76 19.09 7.83
C ASP A 317 -5.38 17.91 6.95
N ARG A 318 -5.30 18.11 5.63
CA ARG A 318 -4.90 17.07 4.67
C ARG A 318 -3.44 16.68 4.87
N LEU A 319 -2.55 17.63 5.10
CA LEU A 319 -1.15 17.38 5.42
C LEU A 319 -1.01 16.57 6.72
N ASN A 320 -1.70 17.00 7.79
CA ASN A 320 -1.73 16.28 9.07
C ASN A 320 -2.26 14.85 8.92
N HIS A 321 -3.24 14.64 8.04
CA HIS A 321 -3.82 13.32 7.76
C HIS A 321 -2.91 12.41 6.92
N LEU A 322 -2.08 12.98 6.02
CA LEU A 322 -1.13 12.24 5.18
C LEU A 322 0.14 11.85 5.95
N LEU A 323 0.72 12.79 6.69
CA LEU A 323 1.46 12.46 7.92
C LEU A 323 0.48 11.69 8.83
N THR A 324 0.73 11.09 9.97
CA THR A 324 -0.24 10.16 10.61
C THR A 324 -0.48 8.84 9.86
N LYS A 325 -0.96 8.84 8.60
CA LYS A 325 -1.26 7.62 7.81
C LYS A 325 -0.17 7.20 6.84
N VAL A 326 1.09 7.51 7.15
CA VAL A 326 2.23 7.08 6.33
C VAL A 326 2.34 5.55 6.39
N PRO A 327 2.54 4.86 5.26
CA PRO A 327 2.80 3.42 5.26
C PRO A 327 3.98 3.03 6.15
N ARG A 328 3.99 1.81 6.67
CA ARG A 328 5.09 1.32 7.52
C ARG A 328 6.41 1.31 6.74
N ARG A 329 7.54 1.38 7.46
CA ARG A 329 8.89 1.36 6.88
C ARG A 329 9.06 2.31 5.68
N THR A 330 8.55 3.53 5.81
CA THR A 330 8.57 4.54 4.75
C THR A 330 9.26 5.81 5.23
N ILE A 331 10.19 6.33 4.43
CA ILE A 331 10.79 7.65 4.63
C ILE A 331 9.85 8.69 4.00
N VAL A 332 9.47 9.71 4.77
CA VAL A 332 8.71 10.85 4.22
C VAL A 332 9.69 11.85 3.64
N LEU A 333 9.50 12.19 2.37
CA LEU A 333 10.28 13.20 1.65
C LEU A 333 9.41 14.43 1.37
N LEU A 334 9.74 15.54 2.02
CA LEU A 334 9.16 16.85 1.77
C LEU A 334 10.10 17.62 0.83
N GLU A 335 9.73 17.73 -0.45
CA GLU A 335 10.54 18.44 -1.44
C GLU A 335 10.20 19.94 -1.52
N ASP A 336 11.22 20.74 -1.82
CA ASP A 336 11.13 22.18 -2.14
C ASP A 336 10.31 22.98 -1.12
N ILE A 337 10.61 22.77 0.16
CA ILE A 337 9.86 23.40 1.25
C ILE A 337 9.90 24.93 1.17
N ASP A 338 10.97 25.54 0.64
CA ASP A 338 11.08 27.00 0.48
C ASP A 338 10.05 27.59 -0.51
N VAL A 339 9.68 26.86 -1.57
CA VAL A 339 8.75 27.36 -2.60
C VAL A 339 7.33 27.49 -2.04
N ALA A 340 6.93 26.59 -1.14
CA ALA A 340 5.61 26.60 -0.50
C ALA A 340 5.35 27.87 0.33
N PHE A 341 6.40 28.62 0.67
CA PHE A 341 6.32 29.80 1.54
C PHE A 341 6.49 31.12 0.78
N MET A 342 6.98 31.11 -0.47
CA MET A 342 7.16 32.31 -1.30
C MET A 342 5.85 32.85 -1.90
N ASN A 343 4.92 31.97 -2.28
CA ASN A 343 3.64 32.32 -2.93
C ASN A 343 2.66 33.12 -2.02
N ARG A 344 3.10 33.60 -0.86
CA ARG A 344 2.29 34.34 0.13
C ARG A 344 2.67 35.80 0.32
N LYS A 345 3.83 36.26 -0.17
CA LYS A 345 4.23 37.67 0.00
C LYS A 345 3.51 38.63 -0.94
N ALA A 346 2.77 38.14 -1.93
CA ALA A 346 1.90 38.95 -2.77
C ALA A 346 0.50 38.31 -2.84
N PRO A 347 -0.52 38.88 -2.17
CA PRO A 347 -1.89 38.52 -2.50
C PRO A 347 -2.14 38.95 -3.94
N GLY A 348 -2.33 37.98 -4.84
CA GLY A 348 -2.81 38.27 -6.19
C GLY A 348 -4.16 38.97 -6.13
N SER A 349 -4.41 39.86 -7.09
CA SER A 349 -5.62 40.69 -7.26
C SER A 349 -6.97 39.95 -7.28
N ASP A 350 -6.95 38.62 -7.24
CA ASP A 350 -8.10 37.78 -7.58
C ASP A 350 -8.79 37.16 -6.35
N GLY A 351 -8.38 37.55 -5.13
CA GLY A 351 -9.09 37.22 -3.87
C GLY A 351 -9.17 35.72 -3.49
N TYR A 352 -8.71 34.82 -4.36
CA TYR A 352 -8.68 33.38 -4.13
C TYR A 352 -7.29 32.95 -3.66
N SER A 353 -7.01 33.15 -2.37
CA SER A 353 -5.96 32.39 -1.70
C SER A 353 -6.48 30.95 -1.52
N GLY A 354 -6.25 30.10 -2.52
CA GLY A 354 -6.61 28.68 -2.46
C GLY A 354 -6.10 28.06 -1.16
N ALA A 355 -6.86 27.12 -0.60
CA ALA A 355 -6.52 26.39 0.62
C ALA A 355 -5.17 25.68 0.42
N THR A 356 -4.13 26.30 0.96
CA THR A 356 -2.72 25.90 0.85
C THR A 356 -2.19 25.71 2.27
N VAL A 357 -1.30 24.74 2.45
CA VAL A 357 -0.65 24.45 3.73
C VAL A 357 -0.08 25.73 4.33
N THR A 358 -0.36 26.07 5.58
CA THR A 358 0.25 27.18 6.32
C THR A 358 1.59 26.79 6.94
N PHE A 359 2.46 27.77 7.21
CA PHE A 359 3.71 27.50 7.90
C PHE A 359 3.45 26.88 9.28
N SER A 360 2.52 27.46 10.04
CA SER A 360 2.04 26.90 11.30
C SER A 360 1.46 25.49 11.14
N GLY A 361 0.74 25.24 10.03
CA GLY A 361 0.21 23.93 9.68
C GLY A 361 1.30 22.88 9.45
N LEU A 362 2.35 23.21 8.69
CA LEU A 362 3.50 22.32 8.51
C LEU A 362 4.19 22.05 9.85
N LEU A 363 4.45 23.09 10.65
CA LEU A 363 5.08 22.92 11.96
C LEU A 363 4.28 21.97 12.84
N ASN A 364 2.98 22.24 12.99
CA ASN A 364 2.07 21.40 13.77
C ASN A 364 2.01 19.95 13.23
N ALA A 365 2.19 19.74 11.93
CA ALA A 365 2.18 18.41 11.36
C ALA A 365 3.48 17.63 11.63
N LEU A 366 4.61 18.33 11.77
CA LEU A 366 5.90 17.74 12.11
C LEU A 366 6.02 17.39 13.60
N ASP A 367 5.60 18.28 14.50
CA ASP A 367 5.84 18.12 15.93
C ASP A 367 4.63 18.17 16.85
N GLY A 368 3.43 18.34 16.31
CA GLY A 368 2.19 18.45 17.07
C GLY A 368 1.85 17.20 17.88
N VAL A 369 0.95 17.39 18.84
CA VAL A 369 0.48 16.32 19.75
C VAL A 369 -0.22 15.18 19.01
N ALA A 370 -0.80 15.47 17.84
CA ALA A 370 -1.47 14.49 17.00
C ALA A 370 -0.54 13.83 15.96
N SER A 371 0.74 14.18 15.90
CA SER A 371 1.69 13.63 14.93
C SER A 371 2.01 12.17 15.26
N ALA A 372 1.83 11.27 14.30
CA ALA A 372 2.19 9.86 14.52
C ALA A 372 3.69 9.65 14.76
N GLU A 373 3.98 8.65 15.58
CA GLU A 373 5.30 8.19 15.97
C GLU A 373 5.94 7.28 14.90
N GLU A 374 7.20 6.89 15.12
CA GLU A 374 7.99 5.98 14.29
C GLU A 374 8.27 6.48 12.87
N ARG A 375 8.70 7.74 12.74
CA ARG A 375 8.92 8.36 11.44
C ARG A 375 10.31 8.95 11.25
N ILE A 376 10.83 8.74 10.06
CA ILE A 376 11.98 9.46 9.50
C ILE A 376 11.45 10.43 8.44
N ILE A 377 11.73 11.72 8.59
CA ILE A 377 11.36 12.79 7.64
C ILE A 377 12.63 13.40 7.06
N PHE A 378 12.72 13.48 5.75
CA PHE A 378 13.70 14.29 5.04
C PHE A 378 13.02 15.50 4.42
N LEU A 379 13.59 16.67 4.67
CA LEU A 379 13.21 17.93 4.06
C LEU A 379 14.33 18.34 3.10
N THR A 380 13.97 18.79 1.90
CA THR A 380 14.93 19.35 0.95
C THR A 380 14.59 20.80 0.62
N THR A 381 15.63 21.64 0.56
CA THR A 381 15.48 23.04 0.12
C THR A 381 16.68 23.49 -0.69
N ASN A 382 16.47 24.43 -1.61
CA ASN A 382 17.58 25.10 -2.29
C ASN A 382 18.06 26.36 -1.54
N HIS A 383 17.23 26.89 -0.64
CA HIS A 383 17.39 28.20 -0.02
C HIS A 383 17.08 28.14 1.48
N VAL A 384 18.06 27.71 2.27
CA VAL A 384 17.90 27.55 3.73
C VAL A 384 17.62 28.89 4.43
N GLU A 385 18.11 30.00 3.88
CA GLU A 385 17.92 31.36 4.38
C GLU A 385 16.46 31.82 4.32
N ARG A 386 15.61 31.11 3.56
CA ARG A 386 14.17 31.38 3.47
C ARG A 386 13.36 30.63 4.51
N LEU A 387 13.99 29.71 5.25
CA LEU A 387 13.33 28.91 6.28
C LEU A 387 13.34 29.67 7.61
N ASP A 388 12.20 29.62 8.29
CA ASP A 388 12.05 30.18 9.63
C ASP A 388 12.78 29.29 10.65
N GLU A 389 13.48 29.92 11.60
CA GLU A 389 14.23 29.25 12.67
C GLU A 389 13.38 28.28 13.50
N ALA A 390 12.06 28.47 13.54
CA ALA A 390 11.15 27.56 14.21
C ALA A 390 11.13 26.17 13.55
N LEU A 391 11.35 26.06 12.24
CA LEU A 391 11.34 24.77 11.53
C LEU A 391 12.57 23.90 11.89
N ILE A 392 13.72 24.53 12.06
CA ILE A 392 15.02 23.86 12.29
C ILE A 392 15.29 23.49 13.76
N ARG A 393 14.30 23.66 14.66
CA ARG A 393 14.49 23.33 16.07
C ARG A 393 14.60 21.81 16.29
N PRO A 394 15.43 21.36 17.24
CA PRO A 394 15.49 19.95 17.64
C PRO A 394 14.10 19.39 17.96
N GLY A 395 13.83 18.16 17.52
CA GLY A 395 12.50 17.52 17.57
C GLY A 395 11.63 17.75 16.34
N ARG A 396 11.99 18.70 15.45
CA ARG A 396 11.45 18.87 14.09
C ARG A 396 12.50 18.52 13.04
N VAL A 397 13.68 19.12 13.17
CA VAL A 397 14.88 18.83 12.39
C VAL A 397 16.00 18.59 13.39
N ASP A 398 16.54 17.38 13.40
CA ASP A 398 17.56 16.95 14.34
C ASP A 398 18.95 16.96 13.70
N MET A 399 19.02 16.86 12.36
CA MET A 399 20.28 16.91 11.61
C MET A 399 20.12 17.78 10.36
N THR A 400 20.99 18.77 10.21
CA THR A 400 21.03 19.69 9.06
C THR A 400 22.33 19.51 8.30
N VAL A 401 22.24 19.24 7.00
CA VAL A 401 23.40 18.92 6.16
C VAL A 401 23.36 19.76 4.88
N ARG A 402 24.47 20.48 4.62
CA ARG A 402 24.68 21.19 3.36
C ARG A 402 25.23 20.22 2.31
N LEU A 403 24.56 20.11 1.17
CA LEU A 403 25.08 19.48 -0.04
C LEU A 403 25.45 20.57 -1.04
N GLY A 404 26.71 21.00 -0.97
CA GLY A 404 27.27 22.08 -1.77
C GLY A 404 27.69 21.67 -3.18
N GLU A 405 28.47 22.56 -3.78
CA GLU A 405 29.13 22.41 -5.06
C GLU A 405 30.15 21.26 -5.02
N ALA A 406 30.56 20.78 -6.20
CA ALA A 406 31.43 19.62 -6.31
C ALA A 406 32.85 19.92 -5.79
N THR A 407 33.22 19.21 -4.73
CA THR A 407 34.59 19.21 -4.19
C THR A 407 35.54 18.40 -5.07
N GLU A 408 36.85 18.64 -4.94
CA GLU A 408 37.87 17.83 -5.65
C GLU A 408 37.70 16.33 -5.40
N TYR A 409 37.33 15.95 -4.18
CA TYR A 409 37.06 14.56 -3.82
C TYR A 409 35.86 13.98 -4.60
N GLN A 410 34.79 14.75 -4.73
CA GLN A 410 33.61 14.28 -5.48
C GLN A 410 33.90 14.18 -6.98
N ILE A 411 34.66 15.12 -7.53
CA ILE A 411 35.06 15.10 -8.95
C ILE A 411 35.92 13.87 -9.23
N ASP A 412 36.89 13.60 -8.35
CA ASP A 412 37.78 12.43 -8.41
C ASP A 412 36.99 11.11 -8.44
N LEU A 413 36.02 10.96 -7.54
CA LEU A 413 35.16 9.77 -7.47
C LEU A 413 34.18 9.66 -8.65
N LEU A 414 33.63 10.79 -9.11
CA LEU A 414 32.77 10.79 -10.30
C LEU A 414 33.57 10.38 -11.54
N TRP A 415 34.83 10.80 -11.67
CA TRP A 415 35.70 10.37 -12.76
C TRP A 415 35.86 8.85 -12.77
N ASP A 416 36.27 8.26 -11.63
CA ASP A 416 36.46 6.82 -11.53
C ASP A 416 35.19 6.05 -11.87
N ARG A 417 34.02 6.58 -11.47
CA ARG A 417 32.74 5.95 -11.76
C ARG A 417 32.41 5.88 -13.25
N PHE A 418 32.77 6.90 -14.03
CA PHE A 418 32.42 7.01 -15.45
C PHE A 418 33.53 6.49 -16.37
N TYR A 419 34.79 6.65 -15.99
CA TYR A 419 35.94 6.42 -16.87
C TYR A 419 36.95 5.40 -16.33
N ALA A 420 36.73 4.69 -15.22
CA ALA A 420 37.72 3.70 -14.73
C ALA A 420 38.10 2.64 -15.76
N GLU A 421 37.18 2.24 -16.65
CA GLU A 421 37.47 1.29 -17.73
C GLU A 421 38.26 1.92 -18.89
N VAL A 422 38.08 3.23 -19.13
CA VAL A 422 38.69 3.98 -20.23
C VAL A 422 40.06 4.55 -19.85
N ASP A 423 40.23 5.03 -18.62
CA ASP A 423 41.43 5.67 -18.08
C ASP A 423 42.13 4.77 -17.04
N SER A 424 42.53 3.58 -17.47
CA SER A 424 43.20 2.60 -16.59
C SER A 424 44.56 3.08 -16.05
N SER A 425 45.23 4.03 -16.72
CA SER A 425 46.49 4.64 -16.26
C SER A 425 46.28 5.80 -15.28
N GLY A 426 45.07 6.35 -15.19
CA GLY A 426 44.75 7.53 -14.40
C GLY A 426 45.40 8.82 -14.93
N GLU A 427 45.95 8.81 -16.14
CA GLU A 427 46.60 9.98 -16.73
C GLU A 427 45.57 11.01 -17.19
N ALA A 428 44.44 10.57 -17.76
CA ALA A 428 43.38 11.48 -18.17
C ALA A 428 42.70 12.13 -16.95
N LYS A 429 42.52 11.38 -15.86
CA LYS A 429 42.06 11.88 -14.55
C LYS A 429 42.93 13.02 -14.05
N LYS A 430 44.26 12.84 -14.05
CA LYS A 430 45.21 13.87 -13.62
C LYS A 430 45.11 15.12 -14.49
N ARG A 431 45.00 14.97 -15.81
CA ARG A 431 44.81 16.10 -16.74
C ARG A 431 43.49 16.83 -16.50
N PHE A 432 42.40 16.08 -16.27
CA PHE A 432 41.09 16.65 -15.96
C PHE A 432 41.12 17.43 -14.65
N MET A 433 41.65 16.84 -13.57
CA MET A 433 41.76 17.49 -12.27
C MET A 433 42.69 18.72 -12.31
N ALA A 434 43.79 18.68 -13.08
CA ALA A 434 44.63 19.85 -13.31
C ALA A 434 43.84 20.96 -14.02
N ARG A 435 43.05 20.62 -15.05
CA ARG A 435 42.22 21.59 -15.78
C ARG A 435 41.14 22.21 -14.89
N VAL A 436 40.48 21.43 -14.03
CA VAL A 436 39.51 21.93 -13.05
C VAL A 436 40.16 22.96 -12.11
N LYS A 437 41.39 22.68 -11.65
CA LYS A 437 42.16 23.60 -10.80
C LYS A 437 42.57 24.87 -11.52
N GLU A 438 43.06 24.75 -12.77
CA GLU A 438 43.42 25.90 -13.60
C GLU A 438 42.25 26.85 -13.84
N LEU A 439 41.05 26.29 -14.06
CA LEU A 439 39.84 27.07 -14.30
C LEU A 439 39.19 27.60 -13.01
N GLY A 440 39.72 27.24 -11.83
CA GLY A 440 39.12 27.59 -10.53
C GLY A 440 37.70 27.07 -10.38
N GLN A 441 37.36 25.96 -11.06
CA GLN A 441 36.01 25.40 -11.08
C GLN A 441 35.73 24.44 -9.91
N SER A 442 36.75 24.16 -9.08
CA SER A 442 36.57 23.48 -7.80
C SER A 442 35.58 24.28 -6.94
N ASN A 443 34.51 23.64 -6.47
CA ASN A 443 33.43 24.27 -5.70
C ASN A 443 32.57 25.32 -6.45
N SER A 444 32.57 25.34 -7.79
CA SER A 444 31.60 26.14 -8.57
C SER A 444 30.62 25.29 -9.39
N LEU A 445 31.02 24.07 -9.74
CA LEU A 445 30.21 23.15 -10.54
C LEU A 445 29.27 22.32 -9.66
N SER A 446 28.07 22.02 -10.17
CA SER A 446 27.21 21.03 -9.54
C SER A 446 27.59 19.62 -9.98
N THR A 447 27.34 18.63 -9.11
CA THR A 447 27.54 17.22 -9.46
C THR A 447 26.68 16.79 -10.65
N ALA A 448 25.51 17.41 -10.85
CA ALA A 448 24.65 17.16 -12.01
C ALA A 448 25.27 17.68 -13.31
N ALA A 449 25.93 18.84 -13.31
CA ALA A 449 26.62 19.37 -14.48
C ALA A 449 27.78 18.45 -14.91
N LEU A 450 28.57 17.98 -13.94
CA LEU A 450 29.65 17.01 -14.18
C LEU A 450 29.10 15.68 -14.70
N GLN A 451 28.00 15.18 -14.12
CA GLN A 451 27.36 13.96 -14.59
C GLN A 451 26.87 14.12 -16.04
N GLY A 452 26.31 15.29 -16.39
CA GLY A 452 25.90 15.61 -17.76
C GLY A 452 27.07 15.62 -18.75
N LEU A 453 28.21 16.21 -18.36
CA LEU A 453 29.44 16.21 -19.15
C LEU A 453 29.92 14.79 -19.48
N PHE A 454 29.99 13.93 -18.46
CA PHE A 454 30.48 12.56 -18.62
C PHE A 454 29.49 11.70 -19.41
N LEU A 455 28.19 11.92 -19.24
CA LEU A 455 27.15 11.25 -20.04
C LEU A 455 27.16 11.67 -21.51
N TYR A 456 27.58 12.90 -21.82
CA TYR A 456 27.73 13.35 -23.21
C TYR A 456 28.98 12.72 -23.86
N ASN A 457 30.03 12.49 -23.07
CA ASN A 457 31.33 11.97 -23.51
C ASN A 457 31.62 10.56 -22.99
N LYS A 458 30.65 9.62 -23.07
CA LYS A 458 30.68 8.34 -22.33
C LYS A 458 31.97 7.52 -22.48
N ASP A 459 32.61 7.56 -23.65
CA ASP A 459 33.83 6.82 -23.95
C ASP A 459 34.98 7.76 -24.41
N ASP A 460 34.80 9.08 -24.28
CA ASP A 460 35.75 10.09 -24.76
C ASP A 460 36.24 10.98 -23.61
N ALA A 461 37.25 10.49 -22.88
CA ALA A 461 37.86 11.22 -21.77
C ALA A 461 38.50 12.55 -22.22
N ASP A 462 39.09 12.61 -23.43
CA ASP A 462 39.69 13.83 -23.96
C ASP A 462 38.62 14.87 -24.36
N GLY A 463 37.48 14.41 -24.90
CA GLY A 463 36.30 15.23 -25.17
C GLY A 463 35.75 15.88 -23.89
N ALA A 464 35.66 15.11 -22.80
CA ALA A 464 35.25 15.64 -21.50
C ALA A 464 36.20 16.74 -20.98
N ILE A 465 37.52 16.57 -21.11
CA ILE A 465 38.51 17.57 -20.70
C ILE A 465 38.36 18.87 -21.53
N LYS A 466 38.17 18.76 -22.84
CA LYS A 466 38.01 19.92 -23.74
C LYS A 466 36.72 20.70 -23.45
N MET A 467 35.63 20.00 -23.18
CA MET A 467 34.31 20.62 -22.95
C MET A 467 34.15 21.25 -21.56
N LEU A 468 35.11 21.05 -20.66
CA LEU A 468 35.09 21.62 -19.31
C LEU A 468 35.03 23.16 -19.29
N GLU A 469 35.65 23.81 -20.28
CA GLU A 469 35.61 25.27 -20.45
C GLU A 469 34.18 25.81 -20.66
N GLY A 470 33.31 25.02 -21.30
CA GLY A 470 31.93 25.41 -21.60
C GLY A 470 30.95 25.25 -20.44
N LEU A 471 31.37 24.67 -19.31
CA LEU A 471 30.51 24.31 -18.17
C LEU A 471 30.39 25.39 -17.09
N THR A 472 30.82 26.63 -17.34
CA THR A 472 30.61 27.73 -16.39
C THR A 472 29.12 27.91 -16.09
N ALA A 473 28.68 27.35 -14.96
CA ALA A 473 27.40 27.65 -14.36
C ALA A 473 27.45 29.13 -13.91
N GLY A 474 26.36 29.86 -14.18
CA GLY A 474 26.26 31.30 -13.98
C GLY A 474 26.81 31.78 -12.63
N GLN A 475 27.71 32.76 -12.72
CA GLN A 475 28.08 33.60 -11.59
C GLN A 475 26.82 34.28 -11.04
N ASP A 476 26.50 34.03 -9.77
CA ASP A 476 26.04 35.02 -8.77
C ASP A 476 25.33 34.33 -7.61
N SER A 477 26.12 33.77 -6.68
CA SER A 477 25.72 33.69 -5.28
C SER A 477 26.98 33.51 -4.44
N GLN A 478 27.36 34.57 -3.72
CA GLN A 478 28.41 34.47 -2.72
C GLN A 478 27.99 33.47 -1.63
N PRO A 479 28.93 32.68 -1.07
CA PRO A 479 28.64 31.84 0.08
C PRO A 479 28.42 32.73 1.30
N GLY A 480 27.15 32.99 1.63
CA GLY A 480 26.78 33.51 2.95
C GLY A 480 27.00 32.40 3.97
N HIS A 481 27.94 32.59 4.89
CA HIS A 481 28.08 31.73 6.06
C HIS A 481 26.82 31.91 6.90
N VAL A 482 25.91 30.94 6.88
CA VAL A 482 24.69 30.97 7.71
C VAL A 482 25.00 30.17 8.96
N ASP A 483 25.16 30.88 10.09
CA ASP A 483 25.32 30.27 11.40
C ASP A 483 23.98 29.71 11.88
N ILE A 484 23.69 28.47 11.49
CA ILE A 484 22.48 27.75 11.91
C ILE A 484 22.84 26.88 13.12
N LYS A 485 22.08 26.97 14.23
CA LYS A 485 22.29 26.06 15.37
C LYS A 485 22.06 24.60 14.94
N GLY A 486 23.10 23.76 15.11
CA GLY A 486 23.11 22.38 14.61
C GLY A 486 23.60 22.25 13.16
N HIS A 487 24.06 23.34 12.54
CA HIS A 487 24.89 23.30 11.35
C HIS A 487 26.15 22.52 11.66
N VAL A 488 26.45 21.53 10.82
CA VAL A 488 27.71 20.81 10.91
C VAL A 488 28.57 21.29 9.76
N ASP A 489 29.52 22.18 10.07
CA ASP A 489 30.60 22.53 9.16
C ASP A 489 31.42 21.26 8.83
N VAL A 490 31.87 21.15 7.58
CA VAL A 490 32.86 20.16 7.14
C VAL A 490 34.20 20.86 6.98
#